data_AF-A0A3S0V2L6-F1
#
_entry.id   AF-A0A3S0V2L6-F1
#
_cell.length_a   1.000
_cell.length_b   1.000
_cell.length_c   1.000
_cell.angle_alpha   90.00
_cell.angle_beta   90.00
_cell.angle_gamma   90.00
#
_symmetry.space_group_name_H-M   'P 1'
#
loop_
_entity.id
_entity.type
_entity.pdbx_description
1 polymer ?
#
loop_
_entity_poly.entity_id
_entity_poly.type
_entity_poly.pdbx_seq_one_letter_code
_entity_poly.pdbx_strand_id
1 'polypeptide(L)'
;MKYTNTTLLATSISLLFSSSALAAVPHTFSSGTPALASEVNANFSDLDTRISDLENSATDAYTTVSVDCDADSTALATALEDSRNTSTRTTYNITGTCDAVEITRNDVRIDGGGTASIAAFNDPDWDGESVFIDGQSNVRLQNLTLEGKVSARNNSNVRFENVALPTGVPDGDEYVINVDIRTSYLRINGGSINNLALRASRNSTVDIKGSVTGNADQVMSDVNSSVVIDNDSVSLGIVEAIGSSFIFANAINASKVVSESGSVVEADAMTVSGNIEAYGNSRLAVWGDATVNGEVLVSKNSSFSVSDGGGLTASTLECQFGSTFDIEGDVDLTGTFDWDNYIALNLHQSCHGQIGGTFNEYFGIDNHSTLIDGNWTTIEPPVVP
;
A
#
# COMPACT_ATOMS: atom_id res chain seq x y z
N MET A 1 -44.76 33.75 -57.22
CA MET A 1 -44.27 32.39 -57.52
C MET A 1 -42.91 32.51 -58.20
N LYS A 2 -41.84 32.06 -57.55
CA LYS A 2 -40.53 31.81 -58.17
C LYS A 2 -40.02 30.49 -57.58
N TYR A 3 -39.82 29.51 -58.45
CA TYR A 3 -39.24 28.21 -58.10
C TYR A 3 -37.70 28.27 -58.16
N THR A 4 -37.14 27.40 -57.34
CA THR A 4 -35.74 27.03 -57.08
C THR A 4 -35.02 26.30 -58.23
N ASN A 5 -33.68 26.35 -58.21
CA ASN A 5 -32.69 25.29 -58.55
C ASN A 5 -31.26 25.87 -58.35
N THR A 6 -30.53 25.63 -57.26
CA THR A 6 -29.58 24.51 -56.96
C THR A 6 -28.64 24.13 -58.11
N THR A 7 -27.33 24.45 -58.04
CA THR A 7 -26.20 23.47 -57.86
C THR A 7 -24.79 24.10 -57.98
N LEU A 8 -23.96 23.77 -56.97
CA LEU A 8 -22.54 23.38 -56.97
C LEU A 8 -21.47 24.23 -57.70
N LEU A 9 -20.57 24.83 -56.90
CA LEU A 9 -19.14 24.83 -57.22
C LEU A 9 -18.34 24.59 -55.93
N ALA A 10 -17.81 23.37 -55.82
CA ALA A 10 -17.01 22.89 -54.71
C ALA A 10 -15.68 23.65 -54.64
N THR A 11 -15.49 24.41 -53.56
CA THR A 11 -14.17 24.95 -53.20
C THR A 11 -13.52 23.95 -52.26
N SER A 12 -12.69 23.11 -52.85
CA SER A 12 -11.80 22.15 -52.18
C SER A 12 -10.82 22.89 -51.26
N ILE A 13 -11.20 23.02 -50.00
CA ILE A 13 -10.32 23.39 -48.89
C ILE A 13 -9.47 22.17 -48.57
N SER A 14 -8.23 22.24 -49.04
CA SER A 14 -7.01 21.70 -48.44
C SER A 14 -7.19 20.87 -47.16
N LEU A 15 -7.46 19.57 -47.33
CA LEU A 15 -7.07 18.58 -46.33
C LEU A 15 -5.54 18.52 -46.31
N LEU A 16 -4.94 19.20 -45.34
CA LEU A 16 -3.61 18.90 -44.87
C LEU A 16 -3.65 17.48 -44.29
N PHE A 17 -3.31 16.51 -45.14
CA PHE A 17 -2.89 15.20 -44.67
C PHE A 17 -1.65 15.42 -43.81
N SER A 18 -1.84 15.30 -42.50
CA SER A 18 -0.75 15.02 -41.56
C SER A 18 -0.12 13.71 -42.03
N SER A 19 0.96 13.82 -42.80
CA SER A 19 1.82 12.70 -43.12
C SER A 19 2.33 12.18 -41.80
N SER A 20 1.76 11.06 -41.34
CA SER A 20 2.47 10.19 -40.42
C SER A 20 3.73 9.79 -41.16
N ALA A 21 4.87 10.37 -40.77
CA ALA A 21 6.16 9.89 -41.23
C ALA A 21 6.28 8.45 -40.72
N LEU A 22 5.88 7.48 -41.54
CA LEU A 22 6.22 6.09 -41.32
C LEU A 22 7.74 6.06 -41.28
N ALA A 23 8.30 5.73 -40.11
CA ALA A 23 9.74 5.65 -39.93
C ALA A 23 10.30 4.75 -41.03
N ALA A 24 11.22 5.29 -41.83
CA ALA A 24 11.78 4.57 -42.96
C ALA A 24 12.50 3.32 -42.44
N VAL A 25 12.00 2.14 -42.79
CA VAL A 25 12.71 0.87 -42.60
C VAL A 25 13.62 0.62 -43.81
N PRO A 26 14.83 0.07 -43.63
CA PRO A 26 15.80 -0.11 -44.72
C PRO A 26 15.27 -0.89 -45.93
N HIS A 27 14.44 -1.91 -45.69
CA HIS A 27 13.84 -2.75 -46.73
C HIS A 27 12.34 -2.98 -46.50
N THR A 28 11.55 -2.99 -47.56
CA THR A 28 10.12 -3.36 -47.53
C THR A 28 9.89 -4.63 -48.32
N PHE A 29 9.10 -5.56 -47.76
CA PHE A 29 8.87 -6.88 -48.39
C PHE A 29 7.47 -6.94 -48.99
N SER A 30 7.37 -7.50 -50.20
CA SER A 30 6.10 -7.73 -50.88
C SER A 30 5.67 -9.19 -50.76
N SER A 31 4.38 -9.43 -50.56
CA SER A 31 3.82 -10.77 -50.41
C SER A 31 4.19 -11.67 -51.59
N GLY A 32 4.54 -12.93 -51.28
CA GLY A 32 4.90 -13.93 -52.29
C GLY A 32 6.31 -13.78 -52.89
N THR A 33 7.10 -12.79 -52.47
CA THR A 33 8.48 -12.61 -52.92
C THR A 33 9.47 -13.07 -51.85
N PRO A 34 10.40 -14.00 -52.15
CA PRO A 34 11.45 -14.37 -51.21
C PRO A 34 12.33 -13.16 -50.86
N ALA A 35 12.55 -12.91 -49.58
CA ALA A 35 13.45 -11.87 -49.08
C ALA A 35 14.85 -12.45 -48.84
N LEU A 36 15.91 -11.67 -49.10
CA LEU A 36 17.26 -12.09 -48.75
C LEU A 36 17.45 -11.99 -47.24
N ALA A 37 18.11 -12.99 -46.64
CA ALA A 37 18.42 -12.98 -45.21
C ALA A 37 19.20 -11.73 -44.78
N SER A 38 20.06 -11.20 -45.66
CA SER A 38 20.80 -9.96 -45.42
C SER A 38 19.91 -8.72 -45.30
N GLU A 39 18.80 -8.65 -46.06
CA GLU A 39 17.85 -7.54 -46.04
C GLU A 39 16.98 -7.58 -44.78
N VAL A 40 16.58 -8.78 -44.38
CA VAL A 40 15.85 -9.01 -43.13
C VAL A 40 16.73 -8.64 -41.93
N ASN A 41 17.99 -9.08 -41.90
CA ASN A 41 18.93 -8.74 -40.84
C ASN A 41 19.23 -7.23 -40.77
N ALA A 42 19.27 -6.53 -41.90
CA ALA A 42 19.44 -5.07 -41.93
C ALA A 42 18.25 -4.34 -41.28
N ASN A 43 17.01 -4.81 -41.51
CA ASN A 43 15.85 -4.27 -40.82
C ASN A 43 15.87 -4.55 -39.31
N PHE A 44 16.29 -5.75 -38.89
CA PHE A 44 16.43 -6.05 -37.46
C PHE A 44 17.53 -5.21 -36.80
N SER A 45 18.67 -5.00 -37.46
CA SER A 45 19.72 -4.13 -36.94
C SER A 45 19.29 -2.66 -36.83
N ASP A 46 18.47 -2.16 -37.75
CA ASP A 46 17.87 -0.82 -37.67
C ASP A 46 16.87 -0.72 -36.50
N LEU A 47 16.05 -1.76 -36.31
CA LEU A 47 15.14 -1.85 -35.16
C LEU A 47 15.92 -1.88 -33.85
N ASP A 48 16.96 -2.71 -33.73
CA ASP A 48 17.81 -2.79 -32.53
C ASP A 48 18.49 -1.45 -32.22
N THR A 49 18.96 -0.74 -33.25
CA THR A 49 19.58 0.58 -33.09
C THR A 49 18.55 1.59 -32.60
N ARG A 50 17.36 1.62 -33.21
CA ARG A 50 16.27 2.54 -32.82
C ARG A 50 15.70 2.22 -31.45
N ILE A 51 15.63 0.95 -31.08
CA ILE A 51 15.27 0.50 -29.74
C ILE A 51 16.36 0.94 -28.76
N SER A 52 17.64 0.73 -29.06
CA SER A 52 18.75 1.20 -28.23
C SER A 52 18.73 2.73 -28.08
N ASP A 53 18.46 3.47 -29.15
CA ASP A 53 18.35 4.93 -29.11
C ASP A 53 17.14 5.38 -28.29
N LEU A 54 16.01 4.67 -28.37
CA LEU A 54 14.83 4.93 -27.55
C LEU A 54 15.07 4.56 -26.09
N GLU A 55 15.75 3.45 -25.79
CA GLU A 55 16.14 3.05 -24.43
C GLU A 55 17.13 4.06 -23.83
N ASN A 56 18.06 4.57 -24.64
CA ASN A 56 19.00 5.62 -24.25
C ASN A 56 18.35 7.02 -24.18
N SER A 57 17.26 7.27 -24.92
CA SER A 57 16.50 8.53 -24.88
C SER A 57 15.37 8.51 -23.84
N ALA A 58 14.93 7.32 -23.43
CA ALA A 58 13.96 7.07 -22.37
C ALA A 58 14.61 7.00 -20.98
N THR A 59 15.89 7.36 -20.86
CA THR A 59 16.44 7.78 -19.57
C THR A 59 15.71 9.04 -19.15
N ASP A 60 14.80 8.92 -18.18
CA ASP A 60 14.36 9.92 -17.23
C ASP A 60 15.25 11.18 -17.26
N ALA A 61 14.95 12.16 -18.14
CA ALA A 61 15.83 13.30 -18.40
C ALA A 61 15.72 14.33 -17.27
N TYR A 62 16.20 13.94 -16.09
CA TYR A 62 16.36 14.83 -14.97
C TYR A 62 17.64 15.63 -15.16
N THR A 63 17.55 16.96 -15.05
CA THR A 63 18.75 17.78 -14.83
C THR A 63 19.34 17.41 -13.49
N THR A 64 20.64 17.14 -13.43
CA THR A 64 21.29 16.73 -12.18
C THR A 64 21.97 17.93 -11.53
N VAL A 65 21.77 18.08 -10.22
CA VAL A 65 22.40 19.07 -9.36
C VAL A 65 23.14 18.32 -8.26
N SER A 66 24.43 18.59 -8.10
CA SER A 66 25.22 18.06 -6.99
C SER A 66 25.09 19.00 -5.79
N VAL A 67 24.81 18.44 -4.62
CA VAL A 67 24.62 19.18 -3.37
C VAL A 67 25.54 18.56 -2.31
N ASP A 68 26.43 19.36 -1.74
CA ASP A 68 27.38 18.91 -0.72
C ASP A 68 27.00 19.46 0.65
N CYS A 69 26.30 18.65 1.44
CA CYS A 69 25.84 19.04 2.76
C CYS A 69 26.92 18.91 3.86
N ASP A 70 28.08 18.31 3.56
CA ASP A 70 29.23 18.35 4.47
C ASP A 70 29.89 19.74 4.48
N ALA A 71 29.84 20.44 3.34
CA ALA A 71 30.32 21.81 3.22
C ALA A 71 29.31 22.84 3.73
N ASP A 72 28.02 22.63 3.47
CA ASP A 72 26.92 23.50 3.87
C ASP A 72 25.64 22.67 4.05
N SER A 73 25.23 22.44 5.29
CA SER A 73 24.04 21.64 5.63
C SER A 73 22.75 22.19 5.00
N THR A 74 22.69 23.48 4.69
CA THR A 74 21.52 24.14 4.10
C THR A 74 21.47 24.07 2.57
N ALA A 75 22.52 23.56 1.92
CA ALA A 75 22.68 23.61 0.47
C ALA A 75 21.52 22.96 -0.31
N LEU A 76 20.93 21.88 0.23
CA LEU A 76 19.77 21.24 -0.40
C LEU A 76 18.54 22.14 -0.38
N ALA A 77 18.26 22.78 0.76
CA ALA A 77 17.14 23.71 0.90
C ALA A 77 17.32 24.91 -0.05
N THR A 78 18.53 25.47 -0.15
CA THR A 78 18.84 26.53 -1.12
C THR A 78 18.65 26.08 -2.57
N ALA A 79 19.12 24.87 -2.93
CA ALA A 79 18.98 24.35 -4.29
C ALA A 79 17.51 24.09 -4.67
N LEU A 80 16.69 23.64 -3.72
CA LEU A 80 15.24 23.49 -3.92
C LEU A 80 14.55 24.85 -4.10
N GLU A 81 14.95 25.86 -3.32
CA GLU A 81 14.41 27.22 -3.41
C GLU A 81 14.76 27.91 -4.73
N ASP A 82 16.03 27.90 -5.11
CA ASP A 82 16.52 28.52 -6.34
C ASP A 82 15.84 27.95 -7.60
N SER A 83 15.43 26.68 -7.51
CA SER A 83 14.77 25.97 -8.60
C SER A 83 13.25 25.92 -8.49
N ARG A 84 12.63 26.56 -7.46
CA ARG A 84 11.19 26.51 -7.14
C ARG A 84 10.29 26.74 -8.35
N ASN A 85 10.69 27.63 -9.25
CA ASN A 85 9.92 28.04 -10.44
C ASN A 85 10.35 27.34 -11.74
N THR A 86 11.22 26.34 -11.68
CA THR A 86 11.69 25.63 -12.88
C THR A 86 10.74 24.50 -13.26
N SER A 87 10.62 24.22 -14.57
CA SER A 87 9.76 23.16 -15.11
C SER A 87 10.52 21.89 -15.50
N THR A 88 11.85 21.93 -15.45
CA THR A 88 12.69 20.76 -15.70
C THR A 88 12.67 19.85 -14.49
N ARG A 89 12.53 18.54 -14.72
CA ARG A 89 12.69 17.54 -13.66
C ARG A 89 14.11 17.60 -13.12
N THR A 90 14.29 17.61 -11.80
CA THR A 90 15.63 17.81 -11.20
C THR A 90 15.97 16.70 -10.22
N THR A 91 17.14 16.09 -10.41
CA THR A 91 17.74 15.15 -9.46
C THR A 91 18.77 15.90 -8.63
N TYR A 92 18.59 15.92 -7.32
CA TYR A 92 19.58 16.41 -6.35
C TYR A 92 20.36 15.20 -5.83
N ASN A 93 21.61 15.10 -6.27
CA ASN A 93 22.54 14.12 -5.73
C ASN A 93 23.18 14.75 -4.49
N ILE A 94 22.81 14.27 -3.32
CA ILE A 94 23.27 14.82 -2.04
C ILE A 94 24.39 13.97 -1.43
N THR A 95 25.33 14.63 -0.75
CA THR A 95 26.34 14.02 0.12
C THR A 95 26.31 14.67 1.50
N GLY A 96 26.76 13.95 2.53
CA GLY A 96 26.75 14.43 3.90
C GLY A 96 25.36 14.40 4.55
N THR A 97 25.18 15.20 5.60
CA THR A 97 23.91 15.35 6.32
C THR A 97 23.31 16.72 6.00
N CYS A 98 22.23 16.74 5.23
CA CYS A 98 21.50 17.96 4.93
C CYS A 98 20.54 18.31 6.07
N ASP A 99 20.30 19.60 6.29
CA ASP A 99 19.21 20.06 7.13
C ASP A 99 17.86 19.62 6.55
N ALA A 100 16.83 19.57 7.40
CA ALA A 100 15.47 19.27 6.99
C ALA A 100 14.98 20.18 5.86
N VAL A 101 14.14 19.64 4.98
CA VAL A 101 13.71 20.33 3.75
C VAL A 101 12.21 20.34 3.55
N GLU A 102 11.73 21.45 3.00
CA GLU A 102 10.40 21.55 2.39
C GLU A 102 10.53 21.43 0.87
N ILE A 103 9.82 20.48 0.28
CA ILE A 103 9.73 20.32 -1.17
C ILE A 103 8.53 21.14 -1.65
N THR A 104 8.80 22.26 -2.31
CA THR A 104 7.79 23.23 -2.75
C THR A 104 7.53 23.22 -4.26
N ARG A 105 8.01 22.18 -4.96
CA ARG A 105 7.85 22.02 -6.41
C ARG A 105 7.71 20.56 -6.84
N ASN A 106 7.09 20.37 -8.01
CA ASN A 106 6.93 19.08 -8.67
C ASN A 106 8.25 18.55 -9.27
N ASP A 107 8.23 17.26 -9.62
CA ASP A 107 9.28 16.60 -10.41
C ASP A 107 10.68 16.63 -9.76
N VAL A 108 10.71 16.41 -8.44
CA VAL A 108 11.93 16.37 -7.63
C VAL A 108 12.35 14.94 -7.37
N ARG A 109 13.62 14.62 -7.62
CA ARG A 109 14.28 13.42 -7.11
C ARG A 109 15.41 13.84 -6.17
N ILE A 110 15.46 13.28 -4.98
CA ILE A 110 16.58 13.42 -4.05
C ILE A 110 17.24 12.05 -3.93
N ASP A 111 18.52 11.96 -4.29
CA ASP A 111 19.30 10.73 -4.26
C ASP A 111 20.51 10.91 -3.35
N GLY A 112 20.57 10.14 -2.26
CA GLY A 112 21.66 10.22 -1.28
C GLY A 112 22.84 9.30 -1.55
N GLY A 113 22.84 8.57 -2.68
CA GLY A 113 23.93 7.66 -3.05
C GLY A 113 24.18 6.50 -2.07
N GLY A 114 23.29 6.31 -1.09
CA GLY A 114 23.34 5.27 -0.06
C GLY A 114 24.04 5.69 1.22
N THR A 115 24.59 6.91 1.29
CA THR A 115 25.39 7.37 2.44
C THR A 115 24.90 8.68 3.04
N ALA A 116 24.16 9.49 2.29
CA ALA A 116 23.68 10.77 2.78
C ALA A 116 22.46 10.63 3.70
N SER A 117 22.25 11.65 4.54
CA SER A 117 21.07 11.76 5.40
C SER A 117 20.42 13.13 5.31
N ILE A 118 19.15 13.20 5.74
CA ILE A 118 18.41 14.44 5.96
C ILE A 118 18.02 14.49 7.44
N ALA A 119 18.55 15.47 8.16
CA ALA A 119 18.28 15.72 9.57
C ALA A 119 16.80 16.06 9.80
N ALA A 120 16.31 15.92 11.03
CA ALA A 120 14.98 16.39 11.42
C ALA A 120 14.97 17.92 11.66
N PHE A 121 13.83 18.58 11.45
CA PHE A 121 13.65 19.99 11.83
C PHE A 121 13.90 20.13 13.34
N ASN A 122 14.88 20.95 13.71
CA ASN A 122 15.14 21.37 15.09
C ASN A 122 14.27 22.58 15.47
N ASP A 123 13.00 22.56 15.07
CA ASP A 123 12.04 23.63 15.33
C ASP A 123 10.82 23.05 16.06
N PRO A 124 10.45 23.56 17.24
CA PRO A 124 9.29 23.08 17.99
C PRO A 124 7.95 23.26 17.28
N ASP A 125 7.87 24.12 16.27
CA ASP A 125 6.66 24.31 15.45
C ASP A 125 6.52 23.21 14.37
N TRP A 126 7.56 22.40 14.16
CA TRP A 126 7.61 21.29 13.23
C TRP A 126 7.67 19.98 14.01
N ASP A 127 6.90 18.98 13.59
CA ASP A 127 6.76 17.70 14.31
C ASP A 127 7.98 16.78 14.04
N GLY A 128 9.19 17.35 14.02
CA GLY A 128 10.44 16.64 13.75
C GLY A 128 10.55 16.08 12.33
N GLU A 129 9.97 16.75 11.32
CA GLU A 129 10.09 16.29 9.94
C GLU A 129 11.52 16.42 9.40
N SER A 130 12.00 15.41 8.70
CA SER A 130 13.14 15.54 7.79
C SER A 130 12.72 16.09 6.43
N VAL A 131 11.55 15.65 5.95
CA VAL A 131 11.03 16.06 4.64
C VAL A 131 9.55 16.40 4.76
N PHE A 132 9.23 17.63 4.41
CA PHE A 132 7.85 18.11 4.33
C PHE A 132 7.46 18.38 2.87
N ILE A 133 6.31 17.87 2.44
CA ILE A 133 5.83 17.93 1.05
C ILE A 133 4.38 18.42 1.05
N ASP A 134 4.12 19.55 0.40
CA ASP A 134 2.79 20.17 0.36
C ASP A 134 2.35 20.44 -1.08
N GLY A 135 1.38 19.66 -1.57
CA GLY A 135 0.81 19.84 -2.91
C GLY A 135 1.76 19.57 -4.06
N GLN A 136 2.72 18.66 -3.90
CA GLN A 136 3.73 18.36 -4.93
C GLN A 136 3.62 16.96 -5.50
N SER A 137 3.79 16.84 -6.80
CA SER A 137 3.69 15.61 -7.58
C SER A 137 5.05 15.14 -8.09
N ASN A 138 5.18 13.81 -8.27
CA ASN A 138 6.39 13.15 -8.75
C ASN A 138 7.63 13.47 -7.88
N VAL A 139 7.46 13.43 -6.56
CA VAL A 139 8.56 13.52 -5.60
C VAL A 139 9.14 12.13 -5.35
N ARG A 140 10.45 11.98 -5.45
CA ARG A 140 11.17 10.72 -5.26
C ARG A 140 12.27 10.90 -4.23
N LEU A 141 12.27 10.09 -3.18
CA LEU A 141 13.36 9.98 -2.22
C LEU A 141 14.05 8.63 -2.43
N GLN A 142 15.37 8.66 -2.58
CA GLN A 142 16.12 7.47 -2.97
C GLN A 142 17.49 7.37 -2.29
N ASN A 143 17.87 6.15 -1.91
CA ASN A 143 19.20 5.80 -1.38
C ASN A 143 19.69 6.77 -0.28
N LEU A 144 18.85 7.06 0.70
CA LEU A 144 19.18 8.03 1.75
C LEU A 144 18.61 7.59 3.09
N THR A 145 19.14 8.16 4.16
CA THR A 145 18.61 8.01 5.51
C THR A 145 17.82 9.25 5.89
N LEU A 146 16.63 9.06 6.47
CA LEU A 146 15.88 10.12 7.12
C LEU A 146 16.07 9.98 8.63
N GLU A 147 16.43 11.09 9.28
CA GLU A 147 16.66 11.11 10.73
C GLU A 147 15.39 11.50 11.51
N GLY A 148 14.35 11.92 10.80
CA GLY A 148 13.05 12.33 11.31
C GLY A 148 11.90 11.89 10.39
N LYS A 149 10.76 12.55 10.56
CA LYS A 149 9.49 12.19 9.92
C LYS A 149 9.42 12.62 8.45
N VAL A 150 8.68 11.90 7.63
CA VAL A 150 8.15 12.41 6.35
C VAL A 150 6.69 12.77 6.51
N SER A 151 6.34 13.97 6.08
CA SER A 151 4.95 14.43 6.04
C SER A 151 4.61 14.89 4.63
N ALA A 152 3.61 14.24 4.02
CA ALA A 152 3.13 14.58 2.68
C ALA A 152 1.65 14.90 2.71
N ARG A 153 1.27 16.10 2.24
CA ARG A 153 -0.12 16.57 2.27
C ARG A 153 -0.62 17.21 0.98
N ASN A 154 -1.93 17.43 0.93
CA ASN A 154 -2.63 18.24 -0.09
C ASN A 154 -2.44 17.76 -1.55
N ASN A 155 -2.72 16.48 -1.82
CA ASN A 155 -2.57 15.80 -3.10
C ASN A 155 -1.11 15.63 -3.54
N SER A 156 -0.22 15.36 -2.59
CA SER A 156 1.17 15.05 -2.91
C SER A 156 1.32 13.62 -3.45
N ASN A 157 2.31 13.38 -4.31
CA ASN A 157 2.66 12.06 -4.82
C ASN A 157 4.15 11.77 -4.57
N VAL A 158 4.41 10.81 -3.70
CA VAL A 158 5.73 10.51 -3.16
C VAL A 158 6.11 9.07 -3.48
N ARG A 159 7.39 8.86 -3.80
CA ARG A 159 7.98 7.53 -3.99
C ARG A 159 9.21 7.36 -3.12
N PHE A 160 9.28 6.24 -2.41
CA PHE A 160 10.49 5.80 -1.71
C PHE A 160 11.17 4.65 -2.47
N GLU A 161 12.48 4.73 -2.55
CA GLU A 161 13.34 3.68 -3.08
C GLU A 161 14.60 3.56 -2.24
N ASN A 162 14.71 2.52 -1.41
CA ASN A 162 15.85 2.35 -0.50
C ASN A 162 16.05 3.57 0.43
N VAL A 163 14.97 3.96 1.11
CA VAL A 163 14.97 5.01 2.14
C VAL A 163 15.01 4.36 3.51
N ALA A 164 16.02 4.68 4.32
CA ALA A 164 16.09 4.24 5.72
C ALA A 164 15.35 5.23 6.62
N LEU A 165 14.52 4.70 7.53
CA LEU A 165 13.67 5.48 8.44
C LEU A 165 14.28 5.51 9.85
N PRO A 166 13.99 6.56 10.65
CA PRO A 166 14.45 6.62 12.02
C PRO A 166 13.83 5.49 12.85
N THR A 167 14.51 5.09 13.93
CA THR A 167 14.01 4.06 14.84
C THR A 167 12.63 4.43 15.38
N GLY A 168 11.71 3.47 15.38
CA GLY A 168 10.38 3.66 15.95
C GLY A 168 10.46 4.02 17.43
N VAL A 169 9.67 5.01 17.83
CA VAL A 169 9.54 5.42 19.22
C VAL A 169 8.19 4.92 19.72
N PRO A 170 8.14 3.99 20.68
CA PRO A 170 6.87 3.56 21.26
C PRO A 170 6.15 4.71 21.96
N ASP A 171 4.84 4.80 21.76
CA ASP A 171 3.94 5.74 22.44
C ASP A 171 2.70 4.98 22.95
N GLY A 172 2.80 4.50 24.20
CA GLY A 172 1.80 3.62 24.78
C GLY A 172 1.77 2.26 24.07
N ASP A 173 0.61 1.92 23.50
CA ASP A 173 0.39 0.69 22.73
C ASP A 173 0.64 0.87 21.22
N GLU A 174 1.05 2.07 20.80
CA GLU A 174 1.31 2.46 19.41
C GLU A 174 2.74 2.97 19.21
N TYR A 175 3.06 3.50 18.01
CA TYR A 175 4.33 4.13 17.69
C TYR A 175 4.13 5.57 17.21
N VAL A 176 5.11 6.43 17.51
CA VAL A 176 5.19 7.76 16.93
C VAL A 176 5.34 7.65 15.40
N ILE A 177 4.39 8.23 14.67
CA ILE A 177 4.33 8.19 13.21
C ILE A 177 5.55 8.89 12.58
N ASN A 178 6.36 8.15 11.83
CA ASN A 178 7.50 8.67 11.07
C ASN A 178 7.21 8.80 9.57
N VAL A 179 6.11 8.24 9.07
CA VAL A 179 5.62 8.48 7.70
C VAL A 179 4.13 8.81 7.75
N ASP A 180 3.81 10.08 7.52
CA ASP A 180 2.44 10.61 7.60
C ASP A 180 1.99 11.11 6.23
N ILE A 181 1.04 10.39 5.63
CA ILE A 181 0.50 10.65 4.30
C ILE A 181 -0.93 11.13 4.47
N ARG A 182 -1.21 12.38 4.11
CA ARG A 182 -2.51 13.01 4.34
C ARG A 182 -3.09 13.57 3.05
N THR A 183 -4.25 13.09 2.62
CA THR A 183 -4.84 13.43 1.31
C THR A 183 -3.80 13.31 0.19
N SER A 184 -3.00 12.24 0.19
CA SER A 184 -1.82 12.11 -0.68
C SER A 184 -1.58 10.64 -1.05
N TYR A 185 -0.64 10.41 -1.98
CA TYR A 185 -0.22 9.08 -2.41
C TYR A 185 1.24 8.83 -2.07
N LEU A 186 1.52 7.66 -1.47
CA LEU A 186 2.87 7.15 -1.27
C LEU A 186 3.02 5.80 -1.96
N ARG A 187 4.17 5.59 -2.61
CA ARG A 187 4.59 4.28 -3.09
C ARG A 187 5.97 3.92 -2.60
N ILE A 188 6.11 2.82 -1.88
CA ILE A 188 7.39 2.26 -1.45
C ILE A 188 7.75 1.16 -2.45
N ASN A 189 8.72 1.45 -3.31
CA ASN A 189 9.06 0.59 -4.43
C ASN A 189 10.03 -0.54 -4.06
N GLY A 190 10.94 -0.29 -3.12
CA GLY A 190 11.98 -1.24 -2.73
C GLY A 190 12.82 -0.72 -1.56
N GLY A 191 13.77 -1.54 -1.12
CA GLY A 191 14.54 -1.31 0.10
C GLY A 191 13.91 -2.04 1.29
N SER A 192 13.94 -1.40 2.46
CA SER A 192 13.37 -1.96 3.68
C SER A 192 12.38 -1.01 4.33
N ILE A 193 11.32 -1.57 4.96
CA ILE A 193 10.38 -0.85 5.82
C ILE A 193 10.72 -0.99 7.31
N ASN A 194 11.97 -1.33 7.64
CA ASN A 194 12.43 -1.34 9.02
C ASN A 194 12.10 -0.02 9.72
N ASN A 195 11.49 -0.14 10.90
CA ASN A 195 11.04 0.97 11.74
C ASN A 195 9.88 1.79 11.16
N LEU A 196 9.20 1.34 10.11
CA LEU A 196 8.09 2.09 9.53
C LEU A 196 6.93 2.20 10.53
N ALA A 197 6.59 3.43 10.92
CA ALA A 197 5.36 3.78 11.61
C ALA A 197 4.55 4.67 10.66
N LEU A 198 3.67 4.03 9.88
CA LEU A 198 2.93 4.63 8.78
C LEU A 198 1.52 5.03 9.20
N ARG A 199 1.11 6.26 8.84
CA ARG A 199 -0.29 6.68 8.83
C ARG A 199 -0.69 7.19 7.46
N ALA A 200 -1.63 6.50 6.81
CA ALA A 200 -2.35 6.99 5.64
C ALA A 200 -3.68 7.59 6.12
N SER A 201 -3.87 8.90 5.99
CA SER A 201 -5.07 9.59 6.51
C SER A 201 -5.78 10.46 5.49
N ARG A 202 -7.10 10.63 5.65
CA ARG A 202 -7.95 11.62 4.94
C ARG A 202 -7.87 11.50 3.41
N ASN A 203 -8.37 10.40 2.86
CA ASN A 203 -8.33 10.10 1.43
C ASN A 203 -6.90 9.91 0.91
N SER A 204 -6.08 9.17 1.65
CA SER A 204 -4.74 8.79 1.20
C SER A 204 -4.69 7.37 0.68
N THR A 205 -3.70 7.10 -0.16
CA THR A 205 -3.40 5.75 -0.62
C THR A 205 -1.92 5.48 -0.46
N VAL A 206 -1.58 4.30 0.08
CA VAL A 206 -0.18 3.86 0.21
C VAL A 206 -0.02 2.48 -0.41
N ASP A 207 0.98 2.35 -1.27
CA ASP A 207 1.36 1.08 -1.88
C ASP A 207 2.74 0.64 -1.40
N ILE A 208 2.83 -0.56 -0.81
CA ILE A 208 4.10 -1.23 -0.47
C ILE A 208 4.30 -2.37 -1.45
N LYS A 209 5.37 -2.31 -2.25
CA LYS A 209 5.59 -3.27 -3.35
C LYS A 209 6.34 -4.53 -2.91
N GLY A 210 6.19 -5.60 -3.69
CA GLY A 210 6.76 -6.92 -3.40
C GLY A 210 8.30 -7.01 -3.34
N SER A 211 9.02 -5.98 -3.77
CA SER A 211 10.49 -5.96 -3.62
C SER A 211 10.97 -5.37 -2.28
N VAL A 212 10.04 -4.90 -1.45
CA VAL A 212 10.31 -4.35 -0.12
C VAL A 212 10.59 -5.49 0.88
N THR A 213 11.43 -5.23 1.88
CA THR A 213 11.80 -6.21 2.91
C THR A 213 11.74 -5.61 4.33
N GLY A 214 11.88 -6.44 5.36
CA GLY A 214 12.01 -5.99 6.74
C GLY A 214 10.69 -5.83 7.49
N ASN A 215 10.73 -5.10 8.59
CA ASN A 215 9.67 -5.08 9.60
C ASN A 215 9.16 -3.66 9.86
N ALA A 216 7.90 -3.41 9.55
CA ALA A 216 7.24 -2.18 9.99
C ALA A 216 6.84 -2.31 11.47
N ASP A 217 6.91 -1.21 12.22
CA ASP A 217 6.42 -1.15 13.58
C ASP A 217 4.89 -1.00 13.60
N GLN A 218 4.34 -0.18 12.70
CA GLN A 218 2.89 0.08 12.60
C GLN A 218 2.50 0.49 11.18
N VAL A 219 1.33 0.02 10.74
CA VAL A 219 0.67 0.43 9.50
C VAL A 219 -0.79 0.76 9.79
N MET A 220 -1.13 2.04 9.61
CA MET A 220 -2.47 2.56 9.87
C MET A 220 -3.09 3.18 8.61
N SER A 221 -4.33 2.81 8.34
CA SER A 221 -5.21 3.40 7.32
C SER A 221 -6.38 4.08 8.00
N ASP A 222 -6.49 5.40 7.89
CA ASP A 222 -7.40 6.24 8.67
C ASP A 222 -8.21 7.23 7.81
N VAL A 223 -9.45 7.51 8.20
CA VAL A 223 -10.37 8.46 7.55
C VAL A 223 -10.45 8.29 6.02
N ASN A 224 -11.15 7.25 5.56
CA ASN A 224 -11.37 6.95 4.15
C ASN A 224 -10.06 6.79 3.35
N SER A 225 -9.08 6.09 3.92
CA SER A 225 -7.79 5.83 3.27
C SER A 225 -7.63 4.36 2.88
N SER A 226 -6.59 4.08 2.11
CA SER A 226 -6.26 2.73 1.64
C SER A 226 -4.77 2.44 1.78
N VAL A 227 -4.43 1.21 2.21
CA VAL A 227 -3.07 0.68 2.16
C VAL A 227 -3.09 -0.66 1.44
N VAL A 228 -2.19 -0.84 0.48
CA VAL A 228 -2.02 -2.06 -0.29
C VAL A 228 -0.59 -2.57 -0.12
N ILE A 229 -0.45 -3.79 0.37
CA ILE A 229 0.83 -4.44 0.64
C ILE A 229 0.98 -5.65 -0.29
N ASP A 230 1.59 -5.43 -1.45
CA ASP A 230 1.84 -6.44 -2.47
C ASP A 230 3.05 -7.32 -2.08
N ASN A 231 3.12 -7.80 -0.83
CA ASN A 231 4.30 -8.47 -0.26
C ASN A 231 3.90 -9.54 0.75
N ASP A 232 4.56 -10.70 0.69
CA ASP A 232 4.33 -11.87 1.54
C ASP A 232 5.40 -12.05 2.64
N SER A 233 6.50 -11.31 2.55
CA SER A 233 7.71 -11.49 3.36
C SER A 233 7.93 -10.45 4.45
N VAL A 234 7.20 -9.34 4.41
CA VAL A 234 7.29 -8.28 5.42
C VAL A 234 6.55 -8.68 6.70
N SER A 235 7.06 -8.22 7.84
CA SER A 235 6.35 -8.28 9.12
C SER A 235 5.83 -6.89 9.48
N LEU A 236 4.66 -6.84 10.11
CA LEU A 236 3.94 -5.61 10.45
C LEU A 236 3.65 -5.66 11.95
N GLY A 237 4.21 -4.79 12.79
CA GLY A 237 3.94 -4.83 14.22
C GLY A 237 2.44 -4.71 14.49
N ILE A 238 1.84 -3.57 14.16
CA ILE A 238 0.40 -3.33 14.32
C ILE A 238 -0.21 -2.97 12.97
N VAL A 239 -1.37 -3.55 12.65
CA VAL A 239 -2.14 -3.26 11.42
C VAL A 239 -3.51 -2.73 11.82
N GLU A 240 -3.85 -1.51 11.39
CA GLU A 240 -5.09 -0.85 11.82
C GLU A 240 -5.81 -0.16 10.65
N ALA A 241 -7.06 -0.52 10.43
CA ALA A 241 -7.97 0.21 9.54
C ALA A 241 -9.06 0.89 10.35
N ILE A 242 -9.15 2.22 10.27
CA ILE A 242 -10.03 3.05 11.09
C ILE A 242 -10.80 4.04 10.21
N GLY A 243 -12.07 4.28 10.54
CA GLY A 243 -12.86 5.36 9.95
C GLY A 243 -13.16 5.17 8.47
N SER A 244 -13.79 4.04 8.14
CA SER A 244 -14.16 3.67 6.76
C SER A 244 -12.96 3.52 5.83
N SER A 245 -11.87 2.94 6.36
CA SER A 245 -10.63 2.75 5.63
C SER A 245 -10.41 1.29 5.24
N PHE A 246 -9.43 1.05 4.37
CA PHE A 246 -9.14 -0.26 3.80
C PHE A 246 -7.66 -0.61 3.94
N ILE A 247 -7.37 -1.87 4.26
CA ILE A 247 -6.04 -2.46 4.13
C ILE A 247 -6.17 -3.79 3.39
N PHE A 248 -5.36 -3.98 2.36
CA PHE A 248 -5.14 -5.28 1.72
C PHE A 248 -3.66 -5.67 1.79
N ALA A 249 -3.37 -6.94 2.06
CA ALA A 249 -2.01 -7.47 2.02
C ALA A 249 -1.99 -8.90 1.47
N ASN A 250 -0.97 -9.27 0.70
CA ASN A 250 -0.79 -10.67 0.29
C ASN A 250 -0.63 -11.57 1.53
N ALA A 251 0.14 -11.14 2.53
CA ALA A 251 0.18 -11.80 3.82
C ALA A 251 0.27 -10.78 4.96
N ILE A 252 -0.42 -11.04 6.07
CA ILE A 252 -0.28 -10.28 7.31
C ILE A 252 0.49 -11.14 8.31
N ASN A 253 1.73 -10.74 8.62
CA ASN A 253 2.54 -11.31 9.70
C ASN A 253 2.69 -10.26 10.81
N ALA A 254 1.74 -10.24 11.75
CA ALA A 254 1.59 -9.13 12.69
C ALA A 254 1.53 -9.50 14.17
N SER A 255 1.67 -8.50 15.04
CA SER A 255 1.42 -8.68 16.48
C SER A 255 -0.02 -8.38 16.86
N LYS A 256 -0.68 -7.46 16.14
CA LYS A 256 -2.08 -7.10 16.35
C LYS A 256 -2.72 -6.64 15.05
N VAL A 257 -3.99 -6.99 14.83
CA VAL A 257 -4.79 -6.51 13.69
C VAL A 257 -6.11 -5.94 14.20
N VAL A 258 -6.43 -4.72 13.76
CA VAL A 258 -7.67 -4.03 14.16
C VAL A 258 -8.38 -3.49 12.93
N SER A 259 -9.69 -3.71 12.86
CA SER A 259 -10.60 -3.10 11.89
C SER A 259 -11.74 -2.41 12.63
N GLU A 260 -11.78 -1.08 12.58
CA GLU A 260 -12.70 -0.25 13.37
C GLU A 260 -13.51 0.73 12.49
N SER A 261 -14.76 1.00 12.91
CA SER A 261 -15.60 2.10 12.40
C SER A 261 -15.88 2.00 10.91
N GLY A 262 -16.44 0.86 10.48
CA GLY A 262 -16.82 0.61 9.09
C GLY A 262 -15.65 0.31 8.17
N SER A 263 -14.52 -0.12 8.73
CA SER A 263 -13.29 -0.38 7.99
C SER A 263 -13.17 -1.85 7.59
N VAL A 264 -12.20 -2.13 6.74
CA VAL A 264 -11.95 -3.47 6.22
C VAL A 264 -10.45 -3.76 6.20
N VAL A 265 -10.07 -4.93 6.70
CA VAL A 265 -8.72 -5.49 6.53
C VAL A 265 -8.87 -6.85 5.85
N GLU A 266 -8.18 -7.04 4.73
CA GLU A 266 -8.18 -8.29 3.98
C GLU A 266 -6.76 -8.80 3.74
N ALA A 267 -6.57 -10.12 3.76
CA ALA A 267 -5.31 -10.73 3.39
C ALA A 267 -5.47 -12.10 2.72
N ASP A 268 -4.50 -12.52 1.91
CA ASP A 268 -4.54 -13.88 1.35
C ASP A 268 -4.19 -14.93 2.43
N ALA A 269 -3.30 -14.59 3.36
CA ALA A 269 -3.00 -15.39 4.54
C ALA A 269 -2.69 -14.50 5.75
N MET A 270 -2.91 -15.02 6.96
CA MET A 270 -2.75 -14.24 8.18
C MET A 270 -2.10 -15.03 9.32
N THR A 271 -1.04 -14.47 9.90
CA THR A 271 -0.40 -14.95 11.13
C THR A 271 -0.28 -13.78 12.11
N VAL A 272 -0.96 -13.89 13.25
CA VAL A 272 -1.00 -12.84 14.28
C VAL A 272 -0.52 -13.40 15.62
N SER A 273 0.54 -12.82 16.19
CA SER A 273 1.11 -13.30 17.45
C SER A 273 0.33 -12.86 18.70
N GLY A 274 -0.56 -11.88 18.55
CA GLY A 274 -1.45 -11.39 19.59
C GLY A 274 -2.90 -11.51 19.14
N ASN A 275 -3.64 -10.40 19.21
CA ASN A 275 -5.09 -10.40 19.03
C ASN A 275 -5.52 -9.82 17.68
N ILE A 276 -6.71 -10.23 17.27
CA ILE A 276 -7.45 -9.66 16.15
C ILE A 276 -8.76 -9.08 16.66
N GLU A 277 -9.10 -7.88 16.21
CA GLU A 277 -10.36 -7.22 16.57
C GLU A 277 -11.07 -6.63 15.34
N ALA A 278 -12.32 -7.03 15.11
CA ALA A 278 -13.25 -6.30 14.24
C ALA A 278 -14.37 -5.68 15.06
N TYR A 279 -14.48 -4.36 14.98
CA TYR A 279 -15.39 -3.59 15.82
C TYR A 279 -16.11 -2.48 15.06
N GLY A 280 -17.41 -2.33 15.30
CA GLY A 280 -18.19 -1.18 14.83
C GLY A 280 -18.50 -1.19 13.33
N ASN A 281 -19.24 -2.21 12.88
CA ASN A 281 -19.60 -2.45 11.47
C ASN A 281 -18.39 -2.72 10.56
N SER A 282 -17.34 -3.33 11.10
CA SER A 282 -16.09 -3.56 10.38
C SER A 282 -15.99 -4.98 9.86
N ARG A 283 -15.05 -5.21 8.93
CA ARG A 283 -14.80 -6.52 8.35
C ARG A 283 -13.33 -6.89 8.45
N LEU A 284 -13.09 -8.16 8.73
CA LEU A 284 -11.83 -8.85 8.58
C LEU A 284 -12.04 -10.05 7.67
N ALA A 285 -11.23 -10.21 6.63
CA ALA A 285 -11.33 -11.35 5.72
C ALA A 285 -9.96 -11.95 5.40
N VAL A 286 -9.88 -13.28 5.39
CA VAL A 286 -8.68 -14.03 5.01
C VAL A 286 -9.06 -15.01 3.90
N TRP A 287 -8.34 -14.99 2.78
CA TRP A 287 -8.58 -15.85 1.60
C TRP A 287 -7.75 -17.15 1.62
N GLY A 288 -7.45 -17.63 2.83
CA GLY A 288 -6.56 -18.75 3.10
C GLY A 288 -6.50 -19.00 4.61
N ASP A 289 -5.41 -19.55 5.13
CA ASP A 289 -5.34 -19.87 6.56
C ASP A 289 -5.12 -18.64 7.45
N ALA A 290 -5.79 -18.64 8.61
CA ALA A 290 -5.61 -17.66 9.67
C ALA A 290 -5.06 -18.34 10.94
N THR A 291 -3.89 -17.92 11.40
CA THR A 291 -3.30 -18.34 12.68
C THR A 291 -3.20 -17.15 13.62
N VAL A 292 -3.77 -17.27 14.82
CA VAL A 292 -3.85 -16.21 15.82
C VAL A 292 -3.42 -16.80 17.17
N ASN A 293 -2.31 -16.34 17.73
CA ASN A 293 -1.88 -16.86 19.03
C ASN A 293 -2.71 -16.31 20.20
N GLY A 294 -3.46 -15.24 19.98
CA GLY A 294 -4.36 -14.63 20.96
C GLY A 294 -5.83 -14.81 20.62
N GLU A 295 -6.61 -13.82 21.03
CA GLU A 295 -8.05 -13.78 20.86
C GLU A 295 -8.44 -13.23 19.47
N VAL A 296 -9.47 -13.83 18.89
CA VAL A 296 -10.23 -13.24 17.78
C VAL A 296 -11.53 -12.66 18.35
N LEU A 297 -11.68 -11.34 18.29
CA LEU A 297 -12.86 -10.63 18.77
C LEU A 297 -13.64 -10.02 17.61
N VAL A 298 -14.93 -10.38 17.49
CA VAL A 298 -15.85 -9.81 16.49
C VAL A 298 -17.03 -9.17 17.19
N SER A 299 -17.16 -7.85 17.10
CA SER A 299 -18.10 -7.10 17.91
C SER A 299 -18.80 -5.97 17.16
N LYS A 300 -20.01 -5.64 17.61
CA LYS A 300 -20.85 -4.53 17.15
C LYS A 300 -21.13 -4.56 15.64
N ASN A 301 -21.90 -5.56 15.22
CA ASN A 301 -22.31 -5.80 13.83
C ASN A 301 -21.11 -5.94 12.86
N SER A 302 -20.01 -6.50 13.35
CA SER A 302 -18.82 -6.72 12.52
C SER A 302 -18.79 -8.14 11.97
N SER A 303 -17.88 -8.40 11.03
CA SER A 303 -17.72 -9.71 10.42
C SER A 303 -16.26 -10.16 10.37
N PHE A 304 -16.05 -11.46 10.58
CA PHE A 304 -14.78 -12.14 10.35
C PHE A 304 -15.01 -13.31 9.39
N SER A 305 -14.20 -13.44 8.34
CA SER A 305 -14.32 -14.59 7.42
C SER A 305 -12.97 -15.20 7.08
N VAL A 306 -12.94 -16.52 7.02
CA VAL A 306 -11.82 -17.32 6.51
C VAL A 306 -12.37 -18.19 5.37
N SER A 307 -11.93 -17.88 4.14
CA SER A 307 -12.52 -18.40 2.90
C SER A 307 -11.51 -19.22 2.09
N ASP A 308 -11.93 -19.71 0.93
CA ASP A 308 -11.14 -20.55 0.01
C ASP A 308 -10.66 -21.87 0.65
N GLY A 309 -11.52 -22.42 1.52
CA GLY A 309 -11.24 -23.63 2.30
C GLY A 309 -10.20 -23.45 3.41
N GLY A 310 -9.80 -22.21 3.72
CA GLY A 310 -8.87 -21.88 4.80
C GLY A 310 -9.41 -22.18 6.19
N GLY A 311 -8.53 -22.60 7.10
CA GLY A 311 -8.85 -22.88 8.50
C GLY A 311 -8.49 -21.73 9.44
N LEU A 312 -9.06 -21.79 10.65
CA LEU A 312 -8.70 -20.91 11.77
C LEU A 312 -7.98 -21.70 12.85
N THR A 313 -6.79 -21.25 13.25
CA THR A 313 -6.19 -21.59 14.53
C THR A 313 -6.17 -20.35 15.41
N ALA A 314 -6.77 -20.41 16.59
CA ALA A 314 -6.77 -19.28 17.55
C ALA A 314 -6.56 -19.75 19.00
N SER A 315 -6.30 -18.82 19.94
CA SER A 315 -6.46 -19.17 21.37
C SER A 315 -7.94 -19.22 21.73
N THR A 316 -8.67 -18.14 21.47
CA THR A 316 -10.12 -18.02 21.72
C THR A 316 -10.78 -17.26 20.58
N LEU A 317 -12.09 -17.49 20.41
CA LEU A 317 -12.93 -16.76 19.47
C LEU A 317 -14.17 -16.24 20.20
N GLU A 318 -14.31 -14.91 20.28
CA GLU A 318 -15.49 -14.25 20.82
C GLU A 318 -16.25 -13.50 19.72
N CYS A 319 -17.56 -13.71 19.67
CA CYS A 319 -18.44 -13.00 18.76
C CYS A 319 -19.70 -12.50 19.47
N GLN A 320 -19.99 -11.21 19.29
CA GLN A 320 -21.02 -10.50 20.05
C GLN A 320 -21.71 -9.35 19.32
N PHE A 321 -22.85 -8.91 19.85
CA PHE A 321 -23.63 -7.75 19.40
C PHE A 321 -23.98 -7.76 17.90
N GLY A 322 -24.71 -8.78 17.46
CA GLY A 322 -25.19 -8.86 16.07
C GLY A 322 -24.09 -9.14 15.03
N SER A 323 -22.90 -9.52 15.47
CA SER A 323 -21.77 -9.82 14.60
C SER A 323 -21.86 -11.22 13.99
N THR A 324 -21.04 -11.47 12.98
CA THR A 324 -21.01 -12.77 12.30
C THR A 324 -19.59 -13.28 12.09
N PHE A 325 -19.43 -14.59 12.02
CA PHE A 325 -18.23 -15.19 11.43
C PHE A 325 -18.55 -16.35 10.50
N ASP A 326 -17.69 -16.57 9.52
CA ASP A 326 -17.80 -17.67 8.55
C ASP A 326 -16.40 -18.24 8.28
N ILE A 327 -16.19 -19.51 8.63
CA ILE A 327 -14.91 -20.19 8.47
C ILE A 327 -15.16 -21.44 7.61
N GLU A 328 -14.63 -21.46 6.39
CA GLU A 328 -14.88 -22.57 5.46
C GLU A 328 -14.14 -23.86 5.85
N GLY A 329 -12.94 -23.75 6.42
CA GLY A 329 -12.11 -24.88 6.84
C GLY A 329 -12.30 -25.32 8.29
N ASP A 330 -11.29 -26.04 8.80
CA ASP A 330 -11.25 -26.51 10.19
C ASP A 330 -11.01 -25.35 11.17
N VAL A 331 -11.56 -25.48 12.38
CA VAL A 331 -11.34 -24.55 13.49
C VAL A 331 -10.63 -25.30 14.62
N ASP A 332 -9.48 -24.78 15.06
CA ASP A 332 -8.70 -25.28 16.19
C ASP A 332 -8.51 -24.16 17.22
N LEU A 333 -9.19 -24.25 18.36
CA LEU A 333 -9.06 -23.28 19.46
C LEU A 333 -8.26 -23.89 20.60
N THR A 334 -7.11 -23.28 20.88
CA THR A 334 -6.07 -23.87 21.72
C THR A 334 -6.11 -23.40 23.18
N GLY A 335 -6.93 -22.40 23.48
CA GLY A 335 -7.06 -21.78 24.80
C GLY A 335 -8.49 -21.78 25.33
N THR A 336 -8.67 -21.12 26.47
CA THR A 336 -9.99 -20.89 27.09
C THR A 336 -10.05 -19.46 27.61
N PHE A 337 -11.25 -18.92 27.78
CA PHE A 337 -11.43 -17.60 28.38
C PHE A 337 -10.94 -17.56 29.83
N ASP A 338 -10.47 -16.40 30.30
CA ASP A 338 -9.97 -16.24 31.68
C ASP A 338 -11.08 -16.38 32.74
N TRP A 339 -12.34 -16.14 32.33
CA TRP A 339 -13.53 -16.27 33.14
C TRP A 339 -14.19 -17.67 33.08
N ASP A 340 -13.77 -18.55 32.16
CA ASP A 340 -14.26 -19.94 32.06
C ASP A 340 -13.17 -20.89 31.52
N ASN A 341 -12.83 -21.90 32.32
CA ASN A 341 -11.75 -22.87 32.02
C ASN A 341 -12.12 -23.94 30.97
N TYR A 342 -13.31 -23.87 30.37
CA TYR A 342 -13.76 -24.82 29.36
C TYR A 342 -14.05 -24.14 28.03
N ILE A 343 -14.63 -22.93 28.06
CA ILE A 343 -15.12 -22.28 26.85
C ILE A 343 -13.95 -21.69 26.06
N ALA A 344 -13.83 -22.11 24.80
CA ALA A 344 -12.86 -21.55 23.83
C ALA A 344 -13.55 -20.66 22.77
N LEU A 345 -14.83 -20.94 22.49
CA LEU A 345 -15.69 -20.15 21.60
C LEU A 345 -16.88 -19.58 22.38
N ASN A 346 -17.07 -18.27 22.35
CA ASN A 346 -18.20 -17.61 23.00
C ASN A 346 -19.05 -16.84 21.98
N LEU A 347 -20.30 -17.28 21.78
CA LEU A 347 -21.28 -16.58 20.94
C LEU A 347 -22.38 -15.97 21.79
N HIS A 348 -22.49 -14.65 21.79
CA HIS A 348 -23.51 -13.97 22.56
C HIS A 348 -24.16 -12.79 21.85
N GLN A 349 -25.27 -12.32 22.42
CA GLN A 349 -25.95 -11.09 22.01
C GLN A 349 -26.24 -11.02 20.51
N SER A 350 -26.92 -12.06 20.01
CA SER A 350 -27.30 -12.24 18.60
C SER A 350 -26.13 -12.42 17.64
N CYS A 351 -25.04 -13.08 18.07
CA CYS A 351 -23.98 -13.47 17.16
C CYS A 351 -24.38 -14.69 16.31
N HIS A 352 -23.98 -14.72 15.04
CA HIS A 352 -24.21 -15.87 14.16
C HIS A 352 -22.91 -16.36 13.52
N GLY A 353 -22.55 -17.63 13.76
CA GLY A 353 -21.33 -18.26 13.24
C GLY A 353 -21.60 -19.44 12.31
N GLN A 354 -20.71 -19.65 11.35
CA GLN A 354 -20.65 -20.84 10.50
C GLN A 354 -19.25 -21.45 10.49
N ILE A 355 -19.18 -22.78 10.60
CA ILE A 355 -17.93 -23.57 10.46
C ILE A 355 -18.15 -24.67 9.41
N GLY A 356 -17.39 -24.62 8.31
CA GLY A 356 -17.49 -25.57 7.21
C GLY A 356 -16.74 -26.88 7.46
N GLY A 357 -15.64 -26.83 8.22
CA GLY A 357 -14.80 -27.97 8.57
C GLY A 357 -15.12 -28.57 9.95
N THR A 358 -14.08 -29.11 10.57
CA THR A 358 -14.12 -29.77 11.88
C THR A 358 -14.03 -28.73 12.99
N PHE A 359 -14.81 -28.95 14.06
CA PHE A 359 -14.77 -28.18 15.31
C PHE A 359 -15.10 -29.11 16.47
N ASN A 360 -14.23 -29.21 17.48
CA ASN A 360 -14.32 -30.20 18.56
C ASN A 360 -14.29 -29.60 19.98
N GLU A 361 -14.24 -28.28 20.09
CA GLU A 361 -13.99 -27.56 21.33
C GLU A 361 -15.30 -27.27 22.10
N TYR A 362 -15.16 -26.95 23.39
CA TYR A 362 -16.28 -26.48 24.19
C TYR A 362 -16.61 -25.03 23.85
N PHE A 363 -17.90 -24.74 23.73
CA PHE A 363 -18.39 -23.42 23.38
C PHE A 363 -19.61 -23.01 24.19
N GLY A 364 -19.73 -21.71 24.42
CA GLY A 364 -20.89 -21.05 25.01
C GLY A 364 -21.74 -20.40 23.93
N ILE A 365 -23.06 -20.55 24.04
CA ILE A 365 -24.02 -19.88 23.17
C ILE A 365 -25.15 -19.27 23.99
N ASP A 366 -25.42 -17.98 23.80
CA ASP A 366 -26.49 -17.29 24.53
C ASP A 366 -27.31 -16.33 23.63
N ASN A 367 -28.35 -15.70 24.21
CA ASN A 367 -29.06 -14.53 23.68
C ASN A 367 -29.29 -14.52 22.16
N HIS A 368 -30.11 -15.46 21.65
CA HIS A 368 -30.49 -15.52 20.23
C HIS A 368 -29.33 -15.75 19.24
N SER A 369 -28.17 -16.21 19.73
CA SER A 369 -27.03 -16.56 18.90
C SER A 369 -27.20 -17.95 18.27
N THR A 370 -26.51 -18.21 17.16
CA THR A 370 -26.53 -19.51 16.47
C THR A 370 -25.15 -19.90 15.97
N LEU A 371 -24.84 -21.19 16.01
CA LEU A 371 -23.69 -21.79 15.36
C LEU A 371 -24.18 -22.91 14.42
N ILE A 372 -23.74 -22.90 13.17
CA ILE A 372 -24.12 -23.91 12.16
C ILE A 372 -22.89 -24.52 11.48
N ASP A 373 -23.05 -25.73 10.95
CA ASP A 373 -22.06 -26.40 10.13
C ASP A 373 -22.19 -26.04 8.63
N GLY A 374 -21.26 -26.50 7.79
CA GLY A 374 -21.31 -26.33 6.34
C GLY A 374 -22.51 -26.98 5.63
N ASN A 375 -23.30 -27.79 6.34
CA ASN A 375 -24.57 -28.36 5.86
C ASN A 375 -25.80 -27.60 6.38
N TRP A 376 -25.61 -26.42 6.97
CA TRP A 376 -26.67 -25.59 7.55
C TRP A 376 -27.39 -26.24 8.74
N THR A 377 -26.72 -27.16 9.43
CA THR A 377 -27.22 -27.83 10.63
C THR A 377 -26.69 -27.14 11.88
N THR A 378 -27.55 -26.92 12.87
CA THR A 378 -27.12 -26.35 14.17
C THR A 378 -26.09 -27.24 14.85
N ILE A 379 -25.00 -26.62 15.32
CA ILE A 379 -24.03 -27.24 16.22
C ILE A 379 -24.49 -26.96 17.65
N GLU A 380 -24.75 -28.01 18.42
CA GLU A 380 -25.20 -27.91 19.81
C GLU A 380 -24.00 -27.95 20.78
N PRO A 381 -24.02 -27.18 21.88
CA PRO A 381 -22.95 -27.19 22.86
C PRO A 381 -22.68 -28.60 23.40
N PRO A 382 -21.41 -29.06 23.46
CA PRO A 382 -21.09 -30.31 24.12
C PRO A 382 -21.46 -30.25 25.60
N VAL A 383 -21.89 -31.39 26.16
CA VAL A 383 -22.20 -31.49 27.59
C VAL A 383 -20.89 -31.34 28.38
N VAL A 384 -20.79 -30.27 29.17
CA VAL A 384 -19.64 -30.05 30.08
C VAL A 384 -19.60 -31.19 31.11
N PRO A 385 -18.44 -31.82 31.36
CA PRO A 385 -18.29 -32.97 32.27
C PRO A 385 -18.72 -32.70 33.72
#